data_AF-X1MZT1-F1
#
_entry.id   AF-X1MZT1-F1
#
_cell.length_a   1.000
_cell.length_b   1.000
_cell.length_c   1.000
_cell.angle_alpha   90.00
_cell.angle_beta   90.00
_cell.angle_gamma   90.00
#
_symmetry.space_group_name_H-M   'P 1'
#
loop_
_entity.id
_entity.type
_entity.pdbx_description
1 polymer ?
#
loop_
_entity_poly.entity_id
_entity_poly.type
_entity_poly.pdbx_seq_one_letter_code
_entity_poly.pdbx_strand_id
1 'polypeptide(L)' 'NHCDKCGVPMKKGQNIVIIGLSTIANTNSELEVPGPEIRYACHLDCWDGVEVDY' A
#
# COMPACT_ATOMS: atom_id res chain seq x y z
N ASN A 1 15.27 -0.17 -3.75
CA ASN A 1 14.01 -0.24 -2.97
C ASN A 1 13.96 -1.57 -2.26
N HIS A 2 14.10 -1.55 -0.93
CA HIS A 2 14.02 -2.72 -0.07
C HIS A 2 12.63 -2.75 0.59
N CYS A 3 12.11 -3.94 0.89
CA CYS A 3 10.88 -4.07 1.66
C CYS A 3 11.08 -3.47 3.06
N ASP A 4 10.17 -2.61 3.50
CA ASP A 4 10.32 -1.90 4.78
C ASP A 4 10.26 -2.83 6.00
N LYS A 5 9.56 -3.97 5.88
CA LYS A 5 9.46 -4.95 6.96
C LYS A 5 10.68 -5.87 7.06
N CYS A 6 11.07 -6.51 5.96
CA CYS A 6 12.11 -7.55 5.98
C CYS A 6 13.49 -7.08 5.48
N GLY A 7 13.59 -5.88 4.93
CA GLY A 7 14.85 -5.31 4.43
C GLY A 7 15.38 -5.95 3.14
N VAL A 8 14.70 -6.96 2.57
CA VAL A 8 15.14 -7.66 1.36
C VAL A 8 14.81 -6.82 0.11
N PRO A 9 15.66 -6.81 -0.94
CA PRO A 9 15.41 -6.06 -2.17
C PRO A 9 14.13 -6.52 -2.90
N MET A 10 13.30 -5.54 -3.29
CA MET A 10 12.16 -5.79 -4.18
C MET A 10 12.64 -5.86 -5.64
N LYS A 11 12.10 -6.80 -6.40
CA LYS A 11 12.46 -7.10 -7.79
C LYS A 11 11.34 -6.71 -8.75
N LYS A 12 11.72 -6.40 -9.99
CA LYS A 12 10.77 -6.08 -11.06
C LYS A 12 9.77 -7.24 -11.27
N GLY A 13 8.50 -6.92 -11.37
CA GLY A 13 7.42 -7.88 -11.63
C GLY A 13 6.90 -8.62 -10.38
N GLN A 14 7.43 -8.32 -9.19
CA GLN A 14 6.86 -8.84 -7.95
C GLN A 14 5.63 -8.04 -7.53
N ASN A 15 4.65 -8.74 -6.96
CA ASN A 15 3.53 -8.11 -6.27
C ASN A 15 4.02 -7.51 -4.95
N ILE A 16 3.66 -6.26 -4.70
CA ILE A 16 3.99 -5.52 -3.49
C ILE A 16 2.74 -4.88 -2.92
N VAL A 17 2.75 -4.62 -1.61
CA VAL A 17 1.74 -3.83 -0.91
C VAL A 17 2.34 -2.49 -0.57
N ILE A 18 1.61 -1.42 -0.86
CA ILE A 18 2.00 -0.05 -0.53
C ILE A 18 0.95 0.53 0.42
N ILE A 19 1.41 1.04 1.56
CA ILE A 19 0.58 1.85 2.46
C ILE A 19 0.88 3.31 2.16
N GLY A 20 -0.15 4.00 1.67
CA GLY A 20 -0.10 5.42 1.37
C GLY A 20 -0.90 6.25 2.37
N LEU A 21 -0.43 7.46 2.67
CA LEU A 21 -1.20 8.47 3.39
C LEU A 21 -1.81 9.43 2.38
N SER A 22 -3.12 9.65 2.47
CA SER A 22 -3.83 10.66 1.70
C SER A 22 -5.01 11.18 2.52
N THR A 23 -5.58 12.29 2.07
CA THR A 23 -6.76 12.91 2.66
C THR A 23 -7.93 12.74 1.70
N ILE A 24 -9.11 12.42 2.22
CA ILE A 24 -10.34 12.35 1.42
C ILE A 24 -10.61 13.74 0.82
N ALA A 25 -10.70 13.81 -0.52
CA ALA A 25 -10.97 15.05 -1.23
C ALA A 25 -12.47 15.33 -1.36
N ASN A 26 -13.28 14.28 -1.51
CA ASN A 26 -14.73 14.37 -1.62
C ASN A 26 -15.42 13.15 -1.02
N THR A 27 -16.59 13.36 -0.43
CA THR A 27 -17.44 12.34 0.20
C THR A 27 -18.77 12.13 -0.53
N ASN A 28 -18.89 12.58 -1.79
CA ASN A 28 -20.01 12.23 -2.65
C ASN A 28 -20.02 10.70 -2.93
N SER A 29 -20.90 10.25 -3.83
CA SER A 29 -21.14 8.82 -4.13
C SER A 29 -19.91 7.96 -4.42
N GLU A 30 -18.76 8.56 -4.74
CA GLU A 30 -17.47 7.88 -4.86
C GLU A 30 -16.42 8.58 -3.99
N LEU A 31 -15.66 7.79 -3.22
CA LEU A 31 -14.58 8.28 -2.39
C LEU A 31 -13.43 8.77 -3.28
N GLU A 32 -13.25 10.08 -3.36
CA GLU A 32 -12.12 10.65 -4.08
C GLU A 32 -10.90 10.72 -3.16
N VAL A 33 -9.90 9.90 -3.45
CA VAL A 33 -8.62 9.89 -2.74
C VAL A 33 -7.51 10.32 -3.70
N PRO A 34 -6.91 11.52 -3.51
CA PRO A 34 -5.76 11.95 -4.29
C PRO A 34 -4.58 10.98 -4.15
N GLY A 35 -3.66 11.04 -5.12
CA GLY A 35 -2.46 10.22 -5.13
C GLY A 35 -1.74 10.25 -3.77
N PRO A 36 -1.60 9.10 -3.09
CA PRO A 36 -1.09 9.08 -1.72
C PRO A 36 0.42 9.29 -1.65
N GLU A 37 0.87 9.88 -0.55
CA GLU A 37 2.28 9.85 -0.14
C GLU A 37 2.61 8.43 0.34
N ILE A 38 3.57 7.77 -0.31
CA ILE A 38 4.00 6.43 0.07
C ILE A 38 4.70 6.48 1.43
N ARG A 39 4.16 5.74 2.41
CA ARG A 39 4.74 5.61 3.75
C ARG A 39 5.45 4.29 3.94
N TYR A 40 4.91 3.21 3.37
CA TYR A 40 5.49 1.88 3.46
C TYR A 40 5.30 1.11 2.16
N ALA A 41 6.29 0.32 1.78
CA ALA A 41 6.30 -0.63 0.68
C ALA A 41 6.86 -1.98 1.16
N CYS A 42 6.04 -3.02 1.07
CA CYS A 42 6.40 -4.37 1.47
C CYS A 42 6.15 -5.37 0.34
N HIS A 43 6.85 -6.50 0.37
CA HIS A 43 6.40 -7.66 -0.39
C HIS A 43 4.99 -8.04 0.07
N LEU A 44 4.17 -8.58 -0.85
CA LEU A 44 2.80 -9.01 -0.53
C LEU A 44 2.75 -10.02 0.64
N ASP A 45 3.69 -10.96 0.67
CA ASP A 45 3.83 -11.98 1.72
C ASP A 45 4.34 -11.41 3.07
N CYS A 46 4.91 -10.21 3.07
CA CYS A 46 5.35 -9.54 4.28
C CYS A 46 4.22 -8.76 4.96
N TRP A 47 3.09 -8.53 4.29
CA TRP A 47 1.97 -7.78 4.83
C TRP A 47 1.21 -8.61 5.87
N ASP A 48 1.09 -8.10 7.11
CA ASP A 48 0.35 -8.75 8.21
C ASP A 48 -1.15 -8.39 8.21
N GLY A 49 -1.60 -7.56 7.26
CA GLY A 49 -3.01 -7.15 7.24
C GLY A 49 -3.91 -8.32 6.86
N VAL A 50 -5.08 -8.37 7.51
CA VAL A 50 -6.11 -9.35 7.20
C VAL A 50 -6.87 -8.83 5.99
N GLU A 51 -6.84 -9.54 4.86
CA GLU A 51 -7.85 -9.33 3.81
C GLU A 51 -9.19 -9.74 4.42
N VAL A 52 -10.05 -8.76 4.67
CA VAL A 52 -11.44 -8.99 5.06
C VAL A 52 -12.28 -8.88 3.79
N ASP A 53 -12.72 -10.03 3.29
CA ASP A 53 -13.73 -10.09 2.24
C ASP A 53 -15.05 -9.57 2.80
N TYR A 54 -15.57 -8.49 2.22
CA TYR A 54 -16.88 -7.90 2.52
C TYR A 54 -17.91 -8.30 1.47
#